data_AF-A0A150INU6-F1
#
_entry.id   AF-A0A150INU6-F1
#
_cell.length_a   1.000
_cell.length_b   1.000
_cell.length_c   1.000
_cell.angle_alpha   90.00
_cell.angle_beta   90.00
_cell.angle_gamma   90.00
#
_symmetry.space_group_name_H-M   'P 1'
#
loop_
_entity.id
_entity.type
_entity.pdbx_description
1 polymer ?
#
loop_
_entity_poly.entity_id
_entity_poly.type
_entity_poly.pdbx_seq_one_letter_code
_entity_poly.pdbx_strand_id
1 'polypeptide(L)'
;MKAKSSKNIAFTAIFAAIGILFGTILLIPTPVPNVYLDLSHIGTVLAAILLGPIFGGITGFIVGIWPGLTFGNFLVPPFKALTGIFVAILAKKTRPGIAVFVGYLPEAFLTYLTLAVLKIPYGLPLPVVYTILVKAFAEIVILSILMEIIMRNKGVKQFLQSKVGFLYL
;
A
#
# COMPACT_ATOMS: atom_id res chain seq x y z
N MET A 1 27.44 7.86 -6.47
CA MET A 1 26.01 7.79 -6.06
C MET A 1 25.91 7.86 -4.53
N LYS A 2 25.79 9.03 -3.88
CA LYS A 2 25.80 9.08 -2.40
C LYS A 2 24.98 10.18 -1.69
N ALA A 3 24.09 10.91 -2.39
CA ALA A 3 23.24 11.94 -1.77
C ALA A 3 21.72 11.61 -1.74
N LYS A 4 21.28 10.45 -2.27
CA LYS A 4 19.85 10.07 -2.32
C LYS A 4 19.38 9.17 -1.16
N SER A 5 20.29 8.58 -0.38
CA SER A 5 19.93 7.55 0.61
C SER A 5 19.23 8.10 1.85
N SER A 6 19.83 9.09 2.56
CA SER A 6 19.29 9.62 3.83
C SER A 6 17.90 10.24 3.67
N LYS A 7 17.70 11.00 2.59
CA LYS A 7 16.39 11.59 2.27
C LYS A 7 15.34 10.52 1.99
N ASN A 8 15.66 9.53 1.16
CA ASN A 8 14.73 8.45 0.87
C ASN A 8 14.38 7.66 2.15
N ILE A 9 15.35 7.42 3.03
CA ILE A 9 15.10 6.80 4.34
C ILE A 9 14.14 7.64 5.19
N ALA A 10 14.39 8.95 5.31
CA ALA A 10 13.52 9.85 6.08
C ALA A 10 12.08 9.85 5.54
N PHE A 11 11.90 9.96 4.23
CA PHE A 11 10.56 9.92 3.64
C PHE A 11 9.92 8.53 3.70
N THR A 12 10.69 7.45 3.60
CA THR A 12 10.20 6.08 3.83
C THR A 12 9.63 5.95 5.24
N ALA A 13 10.31 6.50 6.25
CA ALA A 13 9.84 6.51 7.63
C ALA A 13 8.57 7.36 7.79
N ILE A 14 8.52 8.56 7.19
CA ILE A 14 7.33 9.42 7.21
C ILE A 14 6.13 8.70 6.55
N PHE A 15 6.31 8.14 5.36
CA PHE A 15 5.24 7.44 4.67
C PHE A 15 4.79 6.19 5.42
N ALA A 16 5.71 5.43 6.02
CA ALA A 16 5.37 4.30 6.87
C ALA A 16 4.54 4.74 8.09
N ALA A 17 4.94 5.82 8.76
CA ALA A 17 4.21 6.38 9.89
C ALA A 17 2.80 6.83 9.49
N ILE A 18 2.64 7.48 8.33
CA ILE A 18 1.32 7.86 7.80
C ILE A 18 0.47 6.61 7.53
N GLY A 19 1.04 5.59 6.89
CA GLY A 19 0.32 4.34 6.62
C GLY A 19 -0.14 3.63 7.90
N ILE A 20 0.72 3.55 8.92
CA ILE A 20 0.35 2.99 10.22
C ILE A 20 -0.73 3.85 10.89
N LEU A 21 -0.59 5.18 10.87
CA LEU A 21 -1.58 6.10 11.45
C LEU A 21 -2.96 5.93 10.81
N PHE A 22 -3.03 5.87 9.47
CA PHE A 22 -4.31 5.63 8.78
C PHE A 22 -4.81 4.19 8.99
N GLY A 23 -3.91 3.24 9.27
CA GLY A 23 -4.22 1.89 9.71
C GLY A 23 -4.78 1.79 11.13
N THR A 24 -4.61 2.81 11.97
CA THR A 24 -5.06 2.81 13.37
C THR A 24 -6.26 3.70 13.61
N ILE A 25 -6.34 4.88 12.98
CA ILE A 25 -7.40 5.86 13.25
C ILE A 25 -8.67 5.63 12.42
N LEU A 26 -8.54 5.05 11.23
CA LEU A 26 -9.67 4.90 10.29
C LEU A 26 -10.36 3.55 10.40
N LEU A 27 -10.18 2.80 11.49
CA LEU A 27 -10.72 1.44 11.69
C LEU A 27 -12.26 1.41 11.66
N ILE A 28 -12.85 1.58 10.48
CA ILE A 28 -14.29 1.57 10.25
C ILE A 28 -14.73 0.11 10.25
N PRO A 29 -15.61 -0.32 11.17
CA PRO A 29 -16.04 -1.71 11.25
C PRO A 29 -16.73 -2.17 9.96
N THR A 30 -16.49 -3.42 9.59
CA THR A 30 -17.28 -4.11 8.55
C THR A 30 -18.28 -5.08 9.20
N PRO A 31 -19.22 -5.68 8.44
CA PRO A 31 -20.12 -6.71 8.97
C PRO A 31 -19.41 -7.96 9.50
N VAL A 32 -18.12 -8.15 9.20
CA VAL A 32 -17.33 -9.27 9.72
C VAL A 32 -16.47 -8.79 10.90
N PRO A 33 -16.57 -9.45 12.08
CA PRO A 33 -15.75 -9.11 13.23
C PRO A 33 -14.26 -9.13 12.92
N ASN A 34 -13.53 -8.16 13.46
CA ASN A 34 -12.08 -8.01 13.25
C ASN A 34 -11.64 -7.76 11.81
N VAL A 35 -12.57 -7.37 10.93
CA VAL A 35 -12.25 -6.82 9.60
C VAL A 35 -12.69 -5.36 9.61
N TYR A 36 -11.71 -4.47 9.45
CA TYR A 36 -11.91 -3.02 9.45
C TYR A 36 -11.50 -2.46 8.10
N LEU A 37 -12.24 -1.48 7.59
CA LEU A 37 -11.74 -0.62 6.52
C LEU A 37 -10.64 0.28 7.11
N ASP A 38 -9.50 0.36 6.44
CA ASP A 38 -8.34 1.17 6.80
C ASP A 38 -7.69 1.74 5.53
N LEU A 39 -7.05 2.91 5.59
CA LEU A 39 -6.32 3.44 4.43
C LEU A 39 -4.81 3.26 4.59
N SER A 40 -4.38 2.15 5.18
CA SER A 40 -2.96 1.94 5.53
C SER A 40 -2.04 1.97 4.32
N HIS A 41 -2.51 1.52 3.16
CA HIS A 41 -1.75 1.53 1.92
C HIS A 41 -1.38 2.93 1.40
N ILE A 42 -1.94 4.01 1.94
CA ILE A 42 -1.60 5.38 1.52
C ILE A 42 -0.08 5.64 1.61
N GLY A 43 0.56 5.17 2.69
CA GLY A 43 2.01 5.28 2.86
C GLY A 43 2.77 4.48 1.80
N THR A 44 2.36 3.23 1.59
CA THR A 44 2.95 2.31 0.60
C THR A 44 2.91 2.90 -0.80
N VAL A 45 1.76 3.41 -1.24
CA VAL A 45 1.60 3.93 -2.61
C VAL A 45 2.33 5.27 -2.81
N LEU A 46 2.36 6.14 -1.79
CA LEU A 46 3.15 7.37 -1.83
C LEU A 46 4.65 7.06 -1.97
N ALA A 47 5.18 6.16 -1.14
CA ALA A 47 6.57 5.74 -1.22
C ALA A 47 6.89 5.08 -2.56
N ALA A 48 6.02 4.21 -3.07
CA ALA A 48 6.19 3.54 -4.34
C ALA A 48 6.29 4.52 -5.52
N ILE A 49 5.37 5.49 -5.60
CA ILE A 49 5.30 6.46 -6.70
C ILE A 49 6.40 7.52 -6.60
N LEU A 50 6.80 7.93 -5.38
CA LEU A 50 7.74 9.04 -5.20
C LEU A 50 9.20 8.58 -5.07
N LEU A 51 9.45 7.43 -4.45
CA LEU A 51 10.78 6.94 -4.08
C LEU A 51 11.22 5.72 -4.88
N GLY A 52 10.28 4.97 -5.45
CA GLY A 52 10.54 3.78 -6.27
C GLY A 52 10.34 2.45 -5.56
N PRO A 53 10.72 1.32 -6.19
CA PRO A 53 10.22 0.00 -5.85
C PRO A 53 10.86 -0.53 -4.58
N ILE A 54 12.14 -0.20 -4.34
CA ILE A 54 12.84 -0.57 -3.12
C ILE A 54 12.16 0.10 -1.92
N PHE A 55 11.98 1.42 -1.97
CA PHE A 55 11.41 2.18 -0.86
C PHE A 55 9.89 1.95 -0.72
N GLY A 56 9.17 1.79 -1.82
CA GLY A 56 7.77 1.35 -1.82
C GLY A 56 7.60 -0.02 -1.16
N GLY A 57 8.47 -0.98 -1.48
CA GLY A 57 8.48 -2.29 -0.86
C GLY A 57 8.81 -2.26 0.63
N ILE A 58 9.84 -1.50 1.03
CA ILE A 58 10.20 -1.32 2.45
C ILE A 58 9.05 -0.66 3.22
N THR A 59 8.47 0.43 2.69
CA THR A 59 7.33 1.08 3.32
C THR A 59 6.14 0.12 3.42
N GLY A 60 5.82 -0.62 2.35
CA GLY A 60 4.76 -1.62 2.36
C GLY A 60 4.95 -2.70 3.42
N PHE A 61 6.18 -3.18 3.57
CA PHE A 61 6.52 -4.13 4.62
C PHE A 61 6.25 -3.54 6.02
N ILE A 62 6.80 -2.35 6.31
CA ILE A 62 6.67 -1.70 7.62
C ILE A 62 5.19 -1.40 7.95
N VAL A 63 4.46 -0.83 6.99
CA VAL A 63 3.02 -0.57 7.13
C VAL A 63 2.25 -1.86 7.39
N GLY A 64 2.64 -2.96 6.75
CA GLY A 64 1.99 -4.25 6.93
C GLY A 64 2.25 -4.94 8.27
N ILE A 65 3.23 -4.49 9.06
CA ILE A 65 3.49 -5.03 10.41
C ILE A 65 2.28 -4.83 11.31
N TRP A 66 1.71 -3.62 11.33
CA TRP A 66 0.54 -3.31 12.15
C TRP A 66 -0.65 -4.26 11.87
N PRO A 67 -1.22 -4.32 10.65
CA PRO A 67 -2.32 -5.24 10.35
C PRO A 67 -1.89 -6.71 10.47
N GLY A 68 -0.62 -7.04 10.21
CA GLY A 68 -0.10 -8.39 10.43
C GLY A 68 -0.21 -8.83 11.90
N LEU A 69 0.07 -7.94 12.83
CA LEU A 69 -0.11 -8.16 14.27
C LEU A 69 -1.59 -8.17 14.66
N THR A 70 -2.38 -7.20 14.18
CA THR A 70 -3.81 -7.06 14.51
C THR A 70 -4.63 -8.28 14.04
N PHE A 71 -4.33 -8.81 12.85
CA PHE A 71 -5.05 -9.95 12.27
C PHE A 71 -4.35 -11.30 12.50
N GLY A 72 -3.23 -11.32 13.22
CA GLY A 72 -2.44 -12.53 13.47
C GLY A 72 -1.90 -13.19 12.20
N ASN A 73 -1.69 -12.42 11.12
CA ASN A 73 -1.24 -12.94 9.83
C ASN A 73 0.13 -12.34 9.43
N PHE A 74 1.19 -13.11 9.70
CA PHE A 74 2.58 -12.72 9.38
C PHE A 74 2.88 -12.60 7.88
N LEU A 75 1.96 -13.01 7.01
CA LEU A 75 2.09 -12.85 5.55
C LEU A 75 1.62 -11.48 5.05
N VAL A 76 0.94 -10.69 5.88
CA VAL A 76 0.49 -9.33 5.50
C VAL A 76 1.66 -8.39 5.18
N PRO A 77 2.74 -8.29 5.98
CA PRO A 77 3.91 -7.48 5.65
C PRO A 77 4.53 -7.80 4.27
N PRO A 78 4.87 -9.05 3.93
CA PRO A 78 5.45 -9.34 2.61
C PRO A 78 4.47 -9.10 1.46
N PHE A 79 3.16 -9.32 1.65
CA PHE A 79 2.19 -9.03 0.59
C PHE A 79 2.06 -7.53 0.33
N LYS A 80 2.03 -6.71 1.38
CA LYS A 80 2.02 -5.25 1.23
C LYS A 80 3.32 -4.71 0.61
N ALA A 81 4.45 -5.34 0.91
CA ALA A 81 5.71 -5.03 0.23
C ALA A 81 5.61 -5.28 -1.28
N LEU A 82 4.99 -6.39 -1.70
CA LEU A 82 4.75 -6.67 -3.12
C LEU A 82 3.90 -5.57 -3.77
N THR A 83 2.82 -5.13 -3.12
CA THR A 83 2.02 -4.00 -3.62
C THR A 83 2.89 -2.77 -3.86
N GLY A 84 3.73 -2.38 -2.88
CA GLY A 84 4.64 -1.25 -3.05
C GLY A 84 5.61 -1.39 -4.23
N ILE A 85 6.16 -2.60 -4.44
CA ILE A 85 7.06 -2.88 -5.56
C ILE A 85 6.32 -2.80 -6.91
N PHE A 86 5.16 -3.45 -7.03
CA PHE A 86 4.40 -3.51 -8.27
C PHE A 86 3.81 -2.14 -8.65
N VAL A 87 3.27 -1.40 -7.67
CA VAL A 87 2.79 -0.02 -7.88
C VAL A 87 3.92 0.85 -8.42
N ALA A 88 5.12 0.76 -7.86
CA ALA A 88 6.26 1.53 -8.36
C ALA A 88 6.60 1.15 -9.82
N ILE A 89 6.75 -0.15 -10.11
CA ILE A 89 7.10 -0.62 -11.46
C ILE A 89 6.06 -0.15 -12.49
N LEU A 90 4.77 -0.19 -12.14
CA LEU A 90 3.69 0.21 -13.02
C LEU A 90 3.56 1.73 -13.15
N ALA A 91 3.79 2.51 -12.08
CA ALA A 91 3.68 3.97 -12.10
C ALA A 91 4.64 4.64 -13.09
N LYS A 92 5.74 3.99 -13.45
CA LYS A 92 6.64 4.44 -14.53
C LYS A 92 6.07 4.30 -15.93
N LYS A 93 5.15 3.35 -16.13
CA LYS A 93 4.64 2.94 -17.44
C LYS A 93 3.18 3.32 -17.64
N THR A 94 2.47 3.62 -16.57
CA THR A 94 1.02 3.85 -16.58
C THR A 94 0.63 5.06 -15.75
N ARG A 95 -0.66 5.38 -15.74
CA ARG A 95 -1.20 6.43 -14.87
C ARG A 95 -1.11 6.01 -13.40
N PRO A 96 -0.88 6.94 -12.45
CA PRO A 96 -0.76 6.64 -11.03
C PRO A 96 -1.93 5.83 -10.46
N GLY A 97 -3.18 6.18 -10.80
CA GLY A 97 -4.34 5.43 -10.31
C GLY A 97 -4.39 3.99 -10.85
N ILE A 98 -4.04 3.79 -12.13
CA ILE A 98 -3.96 2.46 -12.73
C ILE A 98 -2.86 1.63 -12.06
N ALA A 99 -1.70 2.26 -11.79
CA ALA A 99 -0.58 1.61 -11.14
C ALA A 99 -0.95 1.14 -9.73
N VAL A 100 -1.67 1.95 -8.96
CA VAL A 100 -2.17 1.58 -7.62
C VAL A 100 -3.13 0.40 -7.70
N PHE A 101 -4.16 0.49 -8.55
CA PHE A 101 -5.17 -0.56 -8.66
C PHE A 101 -4.58 -1.90 -9.11
N VAL A 102 -3.82 -1.89 -10.20
CA VAL A 102 -3.24 -3.11 -10.77
C VAL A 102 -2.10 -3.64 -9.89
N GLY A 103 -1.33 -2.74 -9.26
CA GLY A 103 -0.22 -3.12 -8.39
C GLY A 103 -0.63 -3.83 -7.11
N TYR A 104 -1.88 -3.68 -6.68
CA TYR A 104 -2.47 -4.41 -5.55
C TYR A 104 -2.89 -5.86 -5.89
N LEU A 105 -3.14 -6.18 -7.16
CA LEU A 105 -3.66 -7.51 -7.56
C LEU A 105 -2.80 -8.70 -7.08
N PRO A 106 -1.45 -8.63 -7.06
CA PRO A 106 -0.63 -9.70 -6.48
C PRO A 106 -0.90 -9.93 -4.98
N GLU A 107 -1.08 -8.87 -4.18
CA GLU A 107 -1.45 -8.99 -2.76
C GLU A 107 -2.84 -9.63 -2.63
N ALA A 108 -3.83 -9.18 -3.40
CA ALA A 108 -5.18 -9.73 -3.39
C ALA A 108 -5.20 -11.24 -3.71
N PHE A 109 -4.48 -11.63 -4.76
CA PHE A 109 -4.35 -13.03 -5.17
C PHE A 109 -3.69 -13.87 -4.08
N LEU A 110 -2.60 -13.38 -3.48
CA LEU A 110 -1.91 -14.09 -2.41
C LEU A 110 -2.76 -14.19 -1.15
N THR A 111 -3.50 -13.14 -0.77
CA THR A 111 -4.46 -13.20 0.34
C THR A 111 -5.52 -14.27 0.12
N TYR A 112 -6.11 -14.34 -1.08
CA TYR A 112 -7.06 -15.41 -1.43
C TYR A 112 -6.40 -16.79 -1.36
N LEU A 113 -5.26 -16.95 -2.03
CA LEU A 113 -4.53 -18.21 -2.10
C LEU A 113 -4.16 -18.72 -0.70
N THR A 114 -3.62 -17.87 0.17
CA THR A 114 -3.16 -18.32 1.48
C THR A 114 -4.30 -18.53 2.45
N LEU A 115 -5.31 -17.66 2.50
CA LEU A 115 -6.38 -17.77 3.49
C LEU A 115 -7.52 -18.72 3.08
N ALA A 116 -7.88 -18.79 1.80
CA ALA A 116 -8.98 -19.65 1.33
C ALA A 116 -8.51 -21.04 0.88
N VAL A 117 -7.40 -21.11 0.13
CA VAL A 117 -6.97 -22.35 -0.53
C VAL A 117 -5.95 -23.12 0.32
N LEU A 118 -4.82 -22.49 0.64
CA LEU A 118 -3.72 -23.13 1.37
C LEU A 118 -3.98 -23.21 2.88
N LYS A 119 -4.88 -22.37 3.38
CA LYS A 119 -5.25 -22.26 4.80
C LYS A 119 -4.07 -21.91 5.73
N ILE A 120 -3.18 -21.04 5.25
CA ILE A 120 -2.01 -20.54 6.00
C ILE A 120 -2.22 -19.05 6.28
N PRO A 121 -2.01 -18.58 7.54
CA PRO A 121 -1.55 -19.35 8.70
C PRO A 121 -2.65 -20.11 9.45
N TYR A 122 -3.93 -19.76 9.27
CA TYR A 122 -5.05 -20.37 10.01
C TYR A 122 -6.25 -20.77 9.14
N GLY A 123 -6.33 -20.25 7.90
CA GLY A 123 -7.46 -20.48 6.99
C GLY A 123 -8.75 -19.77 7.44
N LEU A 124 -9.55 -19.30 6.49
CA LEU A 124 -10.80 -18.61 6.78
C LEU A 124 -11.94 -19.11 5.88
N PRO A 125 -13.20 -19.07 6.35
CA PRO A 125 -14.35 -19.33 5.50
C PRO A 125 -14.38 -18.37 4.29
N LEU A 126 -14.80 -18.86 3.13
CA LEU A 126 -14.88 -18.05 1.89
C LEU A 126 -15.63 -16.71 2.08
N PRO A 127 -16.79 -16.65 2.79
CA PRO A 127 -17.46 -15.37 3.02
C PRO A 127 -16.60 -14.32 3.75
N VAL A 128 -15.75 -14.76 4.68
CA VAL A 128 -14.82 -13.89 5.41
C VAL A 128 -13.72 -13.39 4.47
N VAL A 129 -13.12 -14.30 3.69
CA VAL A 129 -12.08 -13.93 2.71
C VAL A 129 -12.63 -12.96 1.65
N TYR A 130 -13.84 -13.19 1.16
CA TYR A 130 -14.49 -12.26 0.24
C TYR A 130 -14.71 -10.90 0.86
N THR A 131 -15.12 -10.82 2.13
CA THR A 131 -15.28 -9.54 2.82
C THR A 131 -13.95 -8.80 2.94
N ILE A 132 -12.87 -9.50 3.29
CA ILE A 132 -11.51 -8.93 3.35
C ILE A 132 -11.10 -8.36 1.98
N LEU A 133 -11.31 -9.10 0.91
CA LEU A 133 -10.95 -8.68 -0.45
C LEU A 133 -11.81 -7.50 -0.92
N VAL A 134 -13.13 -7.55 -0.75
CA VAL A 134 -14.04 -6.46 -1.14
C VAL A 134 -13.68 -5.16 -0.41
N LYS A 135 -13.45 -5.24 0.90
CA LYS A 135 -12.95 -4.12 1.72
C LYS A 135 -11.64 -3.56 1.14
N ALA A 136 -10.64 -4.41 0.93
CA ALA A 136 -9.36 -3.97 0.42
C ALA A 136 -9.44 -3.38 -1.01
N PHE A 137 -10.30 -3.93 -1.88
CA PHE A 137 -10.56 -3.35 -3.20
C PHE A 137 -11.19 -1.95 -3.10
N ALA A 138 -12.14 -1.73 -2.18
CA ALA A 138 -12.73 -0.42 -1.98
C ALA A 138 -11.69 0.64 -1.58
N GLU A 139 -10.77 0.29 -0.68
CA GLU A 139 -9.66 1.16 -0.26
C GLU A 139 -8.73 1.48 -1.42
N ILE A 140 -8.36 0.46 -2.19
CA ILE A 140 -7.46 0.61 -3.32
C ILE A 140 -8.11 1.45 -4.43
N VAL A 141 -9.43 1.37 -4.65
CA VAL A 141 -10.15 2.27 -5.56
C VAL A 141 -10.05 3.72 -5.07
N ILE A 142 -10.30 3.97 -3.79
CA ILE A 142 -10.19 5.31 -3.20
C ILE A 142 -8.75 5.85 -3.35
N LEU A 143 -7.75 5.05 -3.01
CA LEU A 143 -6.34 5.42 -3.13
C LEU A 143 -5.92 5.61 -4.58
N SER A 144 -6.47 4.84 -5.52
CA SER A 144 -6.19 4.99 -6.95
C SER A 144 -6.68 6.34 -7.47
N ILE A 145 -7.91 6.73 -7.11
CA ILE A 145 -8.47 8.04 -7.47
C ILE A 145 -7.64 9.16 -6.83
N LEU A 146 -7.32 9.02 -5.54
CA LEU A 146 -6.55 10.00 -4.80
C LEU A 146 -5.16 10.21 -5.41
N MET A 147 -4.43 9.12 -5.68
CA MET A 147 -3.10 9.19 -6.29
C MET A 147 -3.15 9.76 -7.71
N GLU A 148 -4.19 9.45 -8.48
CA GLU A 148 -4.40 10.02 -9.80
C GLU A 148 -4.53 11.55 -9.74
N ILE A 149 -5.33 12.07 -8.81
CA ILE A 149 -5.54 13.51 -8.63
C ILE A 149 -4.26 14.21 -8.14
N ILE A 150 -3.62 13.67 -7.10
CA ILE A 150 -2.45 14.29 -6.47
C ILE A 150 -1.27 14.31 -7.44
N MET A 151 -0.94 13.16 -8.06
CA MET A 151 0.30 13.00 -8.81
C MET A 151 0.23 13.64 -10.21
N ARG A 152 -0.98 13.91 -10.73
CA ARG A 152 -1.16 14.64 -12.00
C ARG A 152 -1.37 16.14 -11.83
N ASN A 153 -1.51 16.62 -10.59
CA ASN A 153 -1.55 18.05 -10.33
C ASN A 153 -0.19 18.69 -10.65
N LYS A 154 -0.17 19.65 -11.59
CA LYS A 154 1.07 20.33 -12.04
C LYS A 154 1.78 21.04 -10.89
N GLY A 155 1.04 21.68 -9.98
CA GLY A 155 1.59 22.39 -8.83
C GLY A 155 2.27 21.44 -7.85
N VAL A 156 1.64 20.30 -7.56
CA VAL A 156 2.22 19.24 -6.73
C VAL A 156 3.50 18.70 -7.37
N LYS A 157 3.46 18.39 -8.68
CA LYS A 157 4.63 17.88 -9.40
C LYS A 157 5.80 18.87 -9.36
N GLN A 158 5.54 20.16 -9.62
CA GLN A 158 6.56 21.20 -9.57
C GLN A 158 7.13 21.39 -8.17
N PHE A 159 6.29 21.34 -7.13
CA PHE A 159 6.73 21.41 -5.74
C PHE A 159 7.65 20.23 -5.37
N LEU A 160 7.23 19.00 -5.70
CA LEU A 160 8.00 17.79 -5.44
C LEU A 160 9.35 17.79 -6.16
N GLN A 161 9.39 18.28 -7.40
CA GLN A 161 10.62 18.42 -8.17
C GLN A 161 11.56 19.48 -7.58
N SER A 162 11.05 20.67 -7.30
CA SER A 162 11.86 21.84 -6.92
C SER A 162 12.32 21.83 -5.47
N LYS A 163 11.49 21.35 -4.54
CA LYS A 163 11.77 21.39 -3.09
C LYS A 163 12.17 20.03 -2.54
N VAL A 164 11.67 18.95 -3.13
CA VAL A 164 11.85 17.60 -2.59
C VAL A 164 12.78 16.73 -3.45
N GLY A 165 13.00 17.04 -4.73
CA GLY A 165 13.91 16.28 -5.60
C GLY A 165 13.46 14.82 -5.82
N PHE A 166 12.17 14.54 -5.66
CA PHE A 166 11.58 13.22 -5.98
C PHE A 166 11.05 13.21 -7.39
N LEU A 167 11.42 12.17 -8.13
CA LEU A 167 10.87 11.82 -9.44
C LEU A 167 11.14 10.33 -9.62
N TYR A 168 10.25 9.51 -9.08
CA TYR A 168 10.04 8.16 -9.58
C TYR A 168 8.81 8.15 -10.53
N LEU A 169 8.71 9.20 -11.35
CA LEU A 169 7.75 9.39 -12.44
C LEU A 169 8.50 9.91 -13.66
#